data_AF-A0A3L7QEQ4-F1
#
_entry.id   AF-A0A3L7QEQ4-F1
#
_cell.length_a   1.000
_cell.length_b   1.000
_cell.length_c   1.000
_cell.angle_alpha   90.00
_cell.angle_beta   90.00
_cell.angle_gamma   90.00
#
_symmetry.space_group_name_H-M   'P 1'
#
loop_
_entity.id
_entity.type
_entity.pdbx_description
1 polymer ?
#
loop_
_entity_poly.entity_id
_entity_poly.type
_entity_poly.pdbx_seq_one_letter_code
_entity_poly.pdbx_strand_id
1 'polypeptide(L)'
;MKKVFQVCLLMSFLTGCGSSWEGPKVQVKMEEVPPAALKTAQEKLPGMVFTEAFLKKDGTYEVRGKTKTGKVREVEVKADGTFVDLE
;
A
#
# COMPACT_ATOMS: atom_id res chain seq x y z
N MET A 1 -51.68 -30.12 -2.96
CA MET A 1 -51.70 -28.67 -2.62
C MET A 1 -50.26 -28.18 -2.74
N LYS A 2 -49.88 -27.70 -3.94
CA LYS A 2 -49.54 -26.29 -4.25
C LYS A 2 -48.43 -25.68 -3.38
N LYS A 3 -47.20 -25.83 -3.90
CA LYS A 3 -46.00 -24.97 -3.84
C LYS A 3 -46.10 -23.69 -2.99
N VAL A 4 -45.14 -23.54 -2.07
CA VAL A 4 -44.59 -22.25 -1.61
C VAL A 4 -43.06 -22.44 -1.76
N PHE A 5 -42.42 -21.94 -2.83
CA PHE A 5 -41.83 -20.58 -2.92
C PHE A 5 -41.04 -20.25 -1.63
N GLN A 6 -39.78 -19.86 -1.59
CA GLN A 6 -38.89 -19.35 -2.61
C GLN A 6 -37.54 -19.14 -1.90
N VAL A 7 -36.48 -19.65 -2.53
CA VAL A 7 -35.13 -19.10 -2.59
C VAL A 7 -34.89 -17.77 -1.83
N CYS A 8 -34.07 -17.82 -0.77
CA CYS A 8 -33.12 -16.75 -0.39
C CYS A 8 -31.73 -17.34 -0.62
N LEU A 9 -31.21 -17.36 -1.86
CA LEU A 9 -30.40 -16.32 -2.49
C LEU A 9 -29.38 -15.65 -1.55
N LEU A 10 -28.13 -16.08 -1.74
CA LEU A 10 -26.87 -15.34 -1.68
C LEU A 10 -26.87 -13.96 -0.97
N MET A 11 -25.98 -13.82 0.02
CA MET A 11 -24.84 -12.90 -0.05
C MET A 11 -24.02 -12.97 1.25
N SER A 12 -22.90 -13.69 1.20
CA SER A 12 -21.79 -13.48 2.12
C SER A 12 -20.57 -13.05 1.30
N PHE A 13 -20.67 -11.85 0.72
CA PHE A 13 -19.51 -11.11 0.20
C PHE A 13 -18.78 -10.52 1.39
N LEU A 14 -17.86 -11.27 1.99
CA LEU A 14 -16.80 -10.72 2.83
C LEU A 14 -15.49 -11.49 2.58
N THR A 15 -15.12 -11.68 1.31
CA THR A 15 -13.74 -11.99 0.95
C THR A 15 -12.97 -10.69 0.77
N GLY A 16 -11.96 -10.47 1.60
CA GLY A 16 -10.84 -9.60 1.24
C GLY A 16 -10.82 -8.24 1.93
N CYS A 17 -10.86 -8.19 3.26
CA CYS A 17 -10.03 -7.18 3.93
C CYS A 17 -8.60 -7.68 3.80
N GLY A 18 -7.89 -7.19 2.79
CA GLY A 18 -6.51 -7.54 2.50
C GLY A 18 -5.63 -7.11 3.67
N SER A 19 -5.44 -8.00 4.64
CA SER A 19 -4.21 -7.98 5.42
C SER A 19 -3.11 -8.38 4.46
N SER A 20 -2.57 -7.41 3.71
CA SER A 20 -1.29 -7.57 3.04
C SER A 20 -0.35 -8.08 4.12
N TRP A 21 0.22 -9.27 3.91
CA TRP A 21 1.15 -9.85 4.86
C TRP A 21 2.46 -9.10 4.69
N GLU A 22 2.54 -7.94 5.31
CA GLU A 22 3.71 -7.10 5.29
C GLU A 22 4.71 -7.73 6.27
N GLY A 23 5.89 -8.13 5.77
CA GLY A 23 6.96 -8.63 6.61
C GLY A 23 7.35 -7.61 7.71
N PRO A 24 8.18 -7.99 8.69
CA PRO A 24 8.58 -7.08 9.74
C PRO A 24 9.28 -5.84 9.15
N LYS A 25 8.68 -4.67 9.39
CA LYS A 25 9.17 -3.36 8.97
C LYS A 25 9.10 -2.38 10.14
N VAL A 26 10.02 -1.42 10.16
CA VAL A 26 10.10 -0.40 11.21
C VAL A 26 9.64 0.93 10.62
N GLN A 27 8.72 1.61 11.27
CA GLN A 27 8.32 2.96 10.85
C GLN A 27 9.49 3.92 11.05
N VAL A 28 9.81 4.68 10.01
CA VAL A 28 10.85 5.71 10.03
C VAL A 28 10.22 7.06 9.71
N LYS A 29 10.88 8.15 10.11
CA LYS A 29 10.41 9.47 9.73
C LYS A 29 10.68 9.72 8.24
N MET A 30 9.88 10.58 7.62
CA MET A 30 10.05 10.92 6.20
C MET A 30 11.42 11.55 5.91
N GLU A 31 12.01 12.24 6.90
CA GLU A 31 13.34 12.84 6.82
C GLU A 31 14.47 11.80 6.83
N GLU A 32 14.19 10.56 7.26
CA GLU A 32 15.14 9.45 7.24
C GLU A 32 15.11 8.68 5.91
N VAL A 33 14.17 9.00 5.02
CA VAL A 33 14.10 8.43 3.67
C VAL A 33 15.17 9.08 2.79
N PRO A 34 16.06 8.31 2.17
CA PRO A 34 17.09 8.85 1.29
C PRO A 34 16.48 9.69 0.15
N PRO A 35 17.08 10.85 -0.21
CA PRO A 35 16.54 11.71 -1.26
C PRO A 35 16.34 11.00 -2.60
N ALA A 36 17.23 10.04 -2.94
CA ALA A 36 17.10 9.23 -4.15
C ALA A 36 15.86 8.33 -4.11
N ALA A 37 15.60 7.67 -2.97
CA ALA A 37 14.42 6.85 -2.78
C ALA A 37 13.13 7.69 -2.87
N LEU A 38 13.11 8.85 -2.20
CA LEU A 38 11.96 9.76 -2.22
C LEU A 38 11.70 10.32 -3.63
N LYS A 39 12.74 10.62 -4.40
CA LYS A 39 12.61 11.06 -5.79
C LYS A 39 11.96 9.97 -6.66
N THR A 40 12.46 8.73 -6.58
CA THR A 40 11.85 7.61 -7.31
C THR A 40 10.39 7.42 -6.91
N ALA A 41 10.07 7.56 -5.62
CA ALA A 41 8.69 7.48 -5.16
C ALA A 41 7.79 8.52 -5.82
N GLN A 42 8.23 9.79 -5.89
CA GLN A 42 7.51 10.87 -6.56
C GLN A 42 7.33 10.63 -8.07
N GLU A 43 8.35 10.07 -8.74
CA GLU A 43 8.29 9.75 -10.17
C GLU A 43 7.27 8.62 -10.46
N LYS A 44 7.20 7.63 -9.57
CA LYS A 44 6.29 6.48 -9.72
C LYS A 44 4.86 6.77 -9.29
N LEU A 45 4.67 7.64 -8.30
CA LEU A 45 3.37 8.04 -7.76
C LEU A 45 3.21 9.57 -7.83
N PRO A 46 3.14 10.15 -9.04
CA PRO A 46 3.05 11.60 -9.20
C PRO A 46 1.75 12.15 -8.61
N GLY A 47 1.87 13.31 -7.94
CA GLY A 47 0.71 14.00 -7.37
C GLY A 47 0.19 13.42 -6.05
N MET A 48 0.89 12.44 -5.46
CA MET A 48 0.58 11.96 -4.11
C MET A 48 1.31 12.76 -3.04
N VAL A 49 0.70 12.81 -1.86
CA VAL A 49 1.34 13.36 -0.65
C VAL A 49 1.91 12.18 0.13
N PHE A 50 3.22 12.12 0.25
CA PHE A 50 3.89 11.08 1.04
C PHE A 50 3.91 11.47 2.51
N THR A 51 3.38 10.60 3.36
CA THR A 51 3.19 10.89 4.79
C THR A 51 3.79 9.85 5.72
N GLU A 52 4.07 8.65 5.20
CA GLU A 52 4.53 7.52 5.99
C GLU A 52 5.63 6.79 5.23
N ALA A 53 6.63 6.31 5.97
CA ALA A 53 7.69 5.48 5.44
C ALA A 53 8.04 4.37 6.43
N PHE A 54 8.43 3.22 5.88
CA PHE A 54 8.88 2.07 6.65
C PHE A 54 10.20 1.55 6.08
N LEU A 55 11.12 1.17 6.95
CA LEU A 55 12.35 0.48 6.60
C LEU A 55 12.16 -1.03 6.81
N LYS A 56 12.31 -1.79 5.72
CA LYS A 56 12.28 -3.25 5.75
C LYS A 56 13.65 -3.80 6.16
N LYS A 57 13.68 -5.06 6.60
CA LYS A 57 14.89 -5.74 7.09
C LYS A 57 16.01 -5.85 6.05
N ASP A 58 15.67 -5.84 4.76
CA ASP A 58 16.60 -5.90 3.64
C ASP A 58 17.17 -4.53 3.23
N GLY A 59 16.79 -3.45 3.91
CA GLY A 59 17.20 -2.08 3.59
C GLY A 59 16.32 -1.39 2.54
N THR A 60 15.23 -2.01 2.12
CA THR A 60 14.24 -1.39 1.22
C THR A 60 13.33 -0.44 2.01
N TYR A 61 13.10 0.74 1.46
CA TYR A 61 12.14 1.71 1.99
C TYR A 61 10.80 1.50 1.31
N GLU A 62 9.75 1.33 2.09
CA GLU A 62 8.37 1.42 1.63
C GLU A 62 7.87 2.83 1.92
N VAL A 63 7.54 3.59 0.89
CA VAL A 63 7.06 4.97 0.99
C VAL A 63 5.59 5.02 0.61
N ARG A 64 4.73 5.44 1.54
CA ARG A 64 3.28 5.50 1.32
C ARG A 64 2.83 6.90 0.97
N GLY A 65 2.18 7.00 -0.18
CA GLY A 65 1.54 8.21 -0.68
C GLY A 65 0.02 8.13 -0.54
N LYS A 66 -0.62 9.28 -0.31
CA LYS A 66 -2.08 9.41 -0.31
C LYS A 66 -2.52 10.48 -1.31
N THR A 67 -3.56 10.18 -2.07
CA THR A 67 -4.25 11.20 -2.88
C THR A 67 -5.13 12.09 -2.00
N LYS A 68 -5.57 13.24 -2.53
CA LYS A 68 -6.54 14.12 -1.82
C LYS A 68 -7.83 13.43 -1.43
N THR A 69 -8.22 12.36 -2.14
CA THR A 69 -9.41 11.56 -1.86
C THR A 69 -9.16 10.42 -0.86
N GLY A 70 -7.94 10.31 -0.33
CA GLY A 70 -7.57 9.31 0.67
C GLY A 70 -7.14 7.95 0.11
N LYS A 71 -6.99 7.81 -1.21
CA LYS A 71 -6.46 6.57 -1.80
C LYS A 71 -4.97 6.44 -1.44
N VAL A 72 -4.62 5.37 -0.75
CA VAL A 72 -3.23 5.04 -0.38
C VAL A 72 -2.59 4.21 -1.49
N ARG A 73 -1.33 4.49 -1.79
CA ARG A 73 -0.46 3.69 -2.64
C ARG A 73 0.92 3.63 -2.02
N GLU A 74 1.62 2.54 -2.28
CA GLU A 74 2.90 2.24 -1.64
C GLU A 74 3.93 2.01 -2.73
N VAL A 75 5.15 2.44 -2.48
CA VAL A 75 6.24 2.21 -3.41
C VAL A 75 7.47 1.76 -2.64
N GLU A 76 8.03 0.65 -3.07
CA GLU A 76 9.22 0.07 -2.48
C GLU A 76 10.44 0.50 -3.30
N VAL A 77 11.41 1.10 -2.62
CA VAL A 77 12.59 1.67 -3.24
C VAL A 77 13.80 1.45 -2.33
N LYS A 78 14.93 1.06 -2.91
CA LYS A 78 16.21 1.01 -2.19
C LYS A 78 16.74 2.41 -1.88
N ALA A 79 17.66 2.50 -0.93
CA ALA A 79 18.28 3.77 -0.54
C ALA A 79 18.94 4.55 -1.69
N ASP A 80 19.43 3.86 -2.72
CA ASP A 80 20.05 4.44 -3.91
C ASP A 80 19.05 4.92 -4.97
N GLY A 81 17.75 4.75 -4.74
CA GLY A 81 16.69 5.09 -5.68
C GLY A 81 16.27 3.93 -6.59
N THR A 82 16.86 2.74 -6.46
CA THR A 82 16.44 1.56 -7.24
C THR A 82 15.01 1.17 -6.88
N PHE A 83 14.12 1.28 -7.86
CA PHE A 83 12.72 0.83 -7.74
C PHE A 83 12.64 -0.68 -7.50
N VAL A 84 11.81 -1.10 -6.56
CA VAL A 84 11.56 -2.50 -6.22
C VAL A 84 10.14 -2.89 -6.64
N ASP A 85 9.11 -2.23 -6.08
CA ASP A 85 7.71 -2.57 -6.33
C ASP A 85 6.74 -1.40 -6.12
N LEU A 86 5.48 -1.56 -6.55
CA LEU A 86 4.42 -0.55 -6.42
C LEU A 86 3.05 -1.19 -6.16
N GLU A 87 2.44 -0.85 -5.02
CA GLU A 87 1.18 -1.41 -4.52
C GLU A 87 0.04 -0.39 -4.41
#